data_AF-A0A2T0MVC3-F1
#
_entry.id   AF-A0A2T0MVC3-F1
#
_cell.length_a   1.000
_cell.length_b   1.000
_cell.length_c   1.000
_cell.angle_alpha   90.00
_cell.angle_beta   90.00
_cell.angle_gamma   90.00
#
_symmetry.space_group_name_H-M   'P 1'
#
loop_
_entity.id
_entity.type
_entity.pdbx_description
1 polymer ?
#
loop_
_entity_poly.entity_id
_entity_poly.type
_entity_poly.pdbx_seq_one_letter_code
_entity_poly.pdbx_strand_id
1 'polypeptide(L)'
;MKRLATVALILPVLLVGCQDDASSAAKFSTGGDPTDSPCARVVSSIGYAGLMLEPAGREERQTFEDALTGRLAEVHGTTLEFGPRLPDSLQEAVEAVRTTTEGLSKNDVPRERRVALLKRYRQAADRIVAGCR
;
A
#
# COMPACT_ATOMS: atom_id res chain seq x y z
N MET A 1 -48.22 -45.68 31.56
CA MET A 1 -48.66 -45.68 30.14
C MET A 1 -49.08 -44.28 29.74
N LYS A 2 -48.31 -43.60 28.88
CA LYS A 2 -48.75 -42.50 28.01
C LYS A 2 -47.60 -42.23 27.01
N ARG A 3 -47.85 -42.57 25.74
CA ARG A 3 -47.00 -42.32 24.57
C ARG A 3 -47.34 -40.96 23.99
N LEU A 4 -46.36 -40.11 23.70
CA LEU A 4 -46.41 -38.96 22.78
C LEU A 4 -44.95 -38.54 22.52
N ALA A 5 -44.49 -38.06 21.37
CA ALA A 5 -44.87 -38.12 19.97
C ALA A 5 -43.63 -37.57 19.23
N THR A 6 -43.34 -38.13 18.07
CA THR A 6 -42.23 -37.80 17.17
C THR A 6 -42.29 -36.35 16.68
N VAL A 7 -41.18 -35.60 16.72
CA VAL A 7 -40.97 -34.41 15.87
C VAL A 7 -39.55 -34.46 15.32
N ALA A 8 -39.42 -34.99 14.11
CA ALA A 8 -38.20 -34.89 13.31
C ALA A 8 -38.21 -33.52 12.61
N LEU A 9 -37.35 -32.61 13.05
CA LEU A 9 -37.09 -31.33 12.39
C LEU A 9 -36.09 -31.56 11.25
N ILE A 10 -36.62 -31.66 10.03
CA ILE A 10 -35.84 -31.60 8.79
C ILE A 10 -35.54 -30.12 8.54
N LEU A 11 -34.30 -29.68 8.83
CA LEU A 11 -33.79 -28.38 8.40
C LEU A 11 -33.43 -28.46 6.91
N PRO A 12 -34.06 -27.68 6.01
CA PRO A 12 -33.57 -27.57 4.66
C PRO A 12 -32.31 -26.70 4.70
N VAL A 13 -31.17 -27.35 4.47
CA VAL A 13 -29.89 -26.72 4.18
C VAL A 13 -30.03 -26.02 2.83
N LEU A 14 -30.53 -24.78 2.85
CA LEU A 14 -30.44 -23.86 1.72
C LEU A 14 -29.00 -23.32 1.70
N LEU A 15 -28.11 -24.13 1.13
CA LEU A 15 -26.84 -23.70 0.56
C LEU A 15 -27.15 -22.83 -0.66
N VAL A 16 -27.68 -21.63 -0.44
CA VAL A 16 -27.51 -20.53 -1.38
C VAL A 16 -26.06 -20.12 -1.23
N GLY A 17 -25.22 -20.72 -2.07
CA GLY A 17 -23.82 -20.37 -2.18
C GLY A 17 -23.70 -18.88 -2.42
N CYS A 18 -22.83 -18.22 -1.65
CA CYS A 18 -22.34 -16.89 -1.93
C CYS A 18 -21.78 -16.91 -3.36
N GLN A 19 -22.53 -16.38 -4.32
CA GLN A 19 -21.96 -15.98 -5.61
C GLN A 19 -21.08 -14.76 -5.32
N ASP A 20 -19.81 -15.02 -5.03
CA ASP A 20 -18.75 -14.00 -5.04
C ASP A 20 -18.44 -13.62 -6.50
N ASP A 21 -19.43 -13.06 -7.21
CA ASP A 21 -19.20 -12.32 -8.46
C ASP A 21 -18.84 -10.86 -8.12
N ALA A 22 -17.77 -10.71 -7.33
CA ALA A 22 -17.04 -9.47 -7.21
C ALA A 22 -15.62 -9.78 -7.65
N SER A 23 -15.21 -9.23 -8.80
CA SER A 23 -13.79 -9.10 -9.13
C SER A 23 -13.11 -8.41 -7.95
N SER A 24 -12.53 -9.18 -7.04
CA SER A 24 -11.90 -8.72 -5.81
C SER A 24 -10.52 -8.17 -6.16
N ALA A 25 -10.50 -7.09 -6.94
CA ALA A 25 -9.30 -6.28 -7.07
C ALA A 25 -8.87 -5.88 -5.65
N ALA A 26 -7.63 -6.19 -5.30
CA ALA A 26 -7.07 -5.86 -3.99
C ALA A 26 -7.26 -4.36 -3.76
N LYS A 27 -8.12 -4.00 -2.79
CA LYS A 27 -8.42 -2.61 -2.44
C LYS A 27 -7.56 -2.21 -1.26
N PHE A 28 -6.77 -1.15 -1.41
CA PHE A 28 -5.91 -0.66 -0.34
C PHE A 28 -6.60 0.48 0.41
N SER A 29 -6.61 0.41 1.74
CA SER A 29 -7.13 1.51 2.56
C SER A 29 -6.12 2.65 2.58
N THR A 30 -6.27 3.56 1.62
CA THR A 30 -5.40 4.73 1.43
C THR A 30 -6.06 6.02 1.91
N GLY A 31 -7.31 5.95 2.38
CA GLY A 31 -8.12 7.12 2.76
C GLY A 31 -8.45 8.07 1.59
N GLY A 32 -8.15 7.68 0.35
CA GLY A 32 -8.47 8.44 -0.86
C GLY A 32 -9.74 7.95 -1.54
N ASP A 33 -10.41 8.86 -2.23
CA ASP A 33 -11.46 8.46 -3.17
C ASP A 33 -10.78 7.75 -4.35
N PRO A 34 -11.25 6.58 -4.80
CA PRO A 34 -10.69 5.92 -5.98
C PRO A 34 -10.71 6.79 -7.24
N THR A 35 -11.56 7.81 -7.31
CA THR A 35 -11.66 8.78 -8.40
C THR A 35 -10.70 9.97 -8.27
N ASP A 36 -9.96 10.08 -7.15
CA ASP A 36 -8.93 11.09 -6.98
C ASP A 36 -7.87 10.99 -8.09
N SER A 37 -7.27 12.14 -8.44
CA SER A 37 -6.14 12.19 -9.38
C SER A 37 -5.00 11.28 -8.92
N PRO A 38 -4.63 10.23 -9.69
CA PRO A 38 -3.58 9.31 -9.30
C PRO A 38 -2.24 10.00 -9.02
N CYS A 39 -1.86 10.96 -9.88
CA CYS A 39 -0.67 11.77 -9.68
C CYS A 39 -0.73 12.58 -8.38
N ALA A 40 -1.86 13.23 -8.09
CA ALA A 40 -1.99 14.02 -6.86
C ALA A 40 -1.86 13.15 -5.60
N ARG A 41 -2.46 11.96 -5.60
CA ARG A 41 -2.39 11.01 -4.48
C ARG A 41 -0.97 10.51 -4.24
N VAL A 42 -0.29 10.04 -5.29
CA VAL A 42 1.07 9.51 -5.17
C VAL A 42 2.05 10.62 -4.77
N VAL A 43 1.99 11.80 -5.41
CA VAL A 43 2.87 12.94 -5.06
C VAL A 43 2.61 13.44 -3.63
N SER A 44 1.35 13.52 -3.21
CA SER A 44 1.00 13.94 -1.84
C SER A 44 1.55 12.98 -0.79
N SER A 45 1.39 11.66 -0.99
CA SER A 45 1.93 10.67 -0.04
C SER A 45 3.46 10.69 0.02
N ILE A 46 4.15 10.81 -1.13
CA ILE A 46 5.60 10.99 -1.20
C ILE A 46 6.03 12.23 -0.41
N GLY A 47 5.34 13.36 -0.61
CA GLY A 47 5.61 14.60 0.11
C GLY A 47 5.40 14.47 1.62
N TYR A 48 4.33 13.79 2.04
CA TYR A 48 4.03 13.55 3.45
C TYR A 48 5.09 12.68 4.14
N ALA A 49 5.56 11.61 3.50
CA ALA A 49 6.70 10.82 4.00
C ALA A 49 7.99 11.66 4.02
N GLY A 50 8.19 12.52 3.02
CA GLY A 50 9.34 13.41 2.90
C GLY A 50 9.56 14.33 4.11
N LEU A 51 8.50 14.72 4.82
CA LEU A 51 8.59 15.56 6.02
C LEU A 51 9.35 14.90 7.20
N MET A 52 9.50 13.56 7.19
CA MET A 52 10.22 12.80 8.21
C MET A 52 11.62 12.36 7.77
N LEU A 53 11.97 12.63 6.51
CA LEU A 53 13.24 12.20 5.96
C LEU A 53 14.31 13.27 6.19
N GLU A 54 15.53 12.83 6.47
CA GLU A 54 16.71 13.69 6.41
C GLU A 54 16.85 14.33 5.01
N PRO A 55 17.61 15.41 4.83
CA PRO A 55 17.91 15.92 3.50
C PRO A 55 18.56 14.86 2.59
N ALA A 56 18.35 14.96 1.28
CA ALA A 56 19.00 14.08 0.30
C ALA A 56 20.53 14.14 0.45
N GLY A 57 21.20 12.99 0.30
CA GLY A 57 22.65 12.85 0.54
C GLY A 57 23.04 12.68 2.01
N ARG A 58 22.06 12.55 2.91
CA ARG A 58 22.27 12.23 4.34
C ARG A 58 21.57 10.93 4.75
N GLU A 59 21.32 10.01 3.82
CA GLU A 59 20.56 8.78 4.07
C GLU A 59 21.20 7.92 5.18
N GLU A 60 22.52 7.94 5.31
CA GLU A 60 23.30 7.25 6.33
C GLU A 60 22.99 7.72 7.75
N ARG A 61 22.54 8.98 7.88
CA ARG A 61 22.13 9.60 9.15
C ARG A 61 20.66 9.36 9.47
N GLN A 62 19.86 8.86 8.54
CA GLN A 62 18.44 8.63 8.75
C GLN A 62 18.22 7.72 9.97
N THR A 63 17.37 8.18 10.88
CA THR A 63 16.76 7.33 11.90
C THR A 63 15.46 6.77 11.33
N PHE A 64 15.33 5.44 11.35
CA PHE A 64 14.15 4.73 10.85
C PHE A 64 13.23 4.43 12.03
N GLU A 65 12.57 5.48 12.52
CA GLU A 65 11.61 5.41 13.62
C GLU A 65 10.25 4.91 13.11
N ASP A 66 9.43 4.35 14.01
CA ASP A 66 8.12 3.78 13.68
C ASP A 66 7.21 4.77 12.92
N ALA A 67 7.28 6.06 13.26
CA ALA A 67 6.53 7.10 12.57
C ALA A 67 6.94 7.23 11.09
N LEU A 68 8.24 7.15 10.78
CA LEU A 68 8.70 7.15 9.39
C LEU A 68 8.29 5.85 8.68
N THR A 69 8.46 4.71 9.34
CA THR A 69 8.03 3.40 8.81
C THR A 69 6.55 3.41 8.43
N GLY A 70 5.69 3.98 9.28
CA GLY A 70 4.26 4.15 9.02
C GLY A 70 3.97 5.02 7.79
N ARG A 71 4.67 6.14 7.62
CA ARG A 71 4.50 6.98 6.43
C ARG A 71 4.99 6.29 5.14
N LEU A 72 6.07 5.53 5.21
CA LEU A 72 6.55 4.75 4.07
C LEU A 72 5.56 3.62 3.72
N ALA A 73 4.88 3.03 4.70
CA ALA A 73 3.78 2.08 4.47
C ALA A 73 2.57 2.76 3.79
N GLU A 74 2.25 4.00 4.16
CA GLU A 74 1.21 4.78 3.48
C GLU A 74 1.57 5.06 2.01
N VAL A 75 2.82 5.44 1.73
CA VAL A 75 3.31 5.59 0.35
C VAL A 75 3.18 4.27 -0.41
N HIS A 76 3.53 3.15 0.22
CA HIS A 76 3.39 1.83 -0.39
C HIS A 76 1.93 1.53 -0.79
N GLY A 77 0.99 1.66 0.15
CA GLY A 77 -0.44 1.44 -0.11
C GLY A 77 -1.00 2.38 -1.18
N THR A 78 -0.62 3.66 -1.13
CA THR A 78 -1.03 4.66 -2.15
C THR A 78 -0.46 4.32 -3.52
N THR A 79 0.79 3.86 -3.59
CA THR A 79 1.43 3.46 -4.84
C THR A 79 0.77 2.21 -5.41
N LEU A 80 0.33 1.26 -4.59
CA LEU A 80 -0.41 0.08 -5.06
C LEU A 80 -1.77 0.46 -5.66
N GLU A 81 -2.51 1.37 -5.02
CA GLU A 81 -3.85 1.77 -5.45
C GLU A 81 -3.85 2.71 -6.67
N PHE A 82 -2.92 3.67 -6.72
CA PHE A 82 -2.92 4.74 -7.70
C PHE A 82 -1.78 4.64 -8.72
N GLY A 83 -0.66 4.00 -8.37
CA GLY A 83 0.52 3.81 -9.22
C GLY A 83 0.24 3.24 -10.62
N PRO A 84 -0.58 2.19 -10.76
CA PRO A 84 -0.91 1.61 -12.07
C PRO A 84 -1.62 2.58 -13.03
N ARG A 85 -2.17 3.69 -12.51
CA ARG A 85 -2.89 4.71 -13.28
C ARG A 85 -2.04 5.96 -13.58
N LEU A 86 -0.76 5.97 -13.20
CA LEU A 86 0.19 7.00 -13.62
C LEU A 86 0.58 6.80 -15.10
N PRO A 87 1.07 7.86 -15.78
CA PRO A 87 1.59 7.76 -17.13
C PRO A 87 2.57 6.60 -17.32
N ASP A 88 2.52 5.92 -18.47
CA ASP A 88 3.36 4.76 -18.78
C ASP A 88 4.86 5.04 -18.62
N SER A 89 5.30 6.27 -18.94
CA SER A 89 6.68 6.72 -18.78
C SER A 89 7.18 6.71 -17.33
N LEU A 90 6.29 6.61 -16.35
CA LEU A 90 6.61 6.58 -14.92
C LEU A 90 6.54 5.19 -14.30
N GLN A 91 6.11 4.14 -15.03
CA GLN A 91 5.83 2.84 -14.43
C GLN A 91 7.07 2.16 -13.82
N GLU A 92 8.27 2.38 -14.39
CA GLU A 92 9.52 1.92 -13.78
C GLU A 92 9.76 2.60 -12.40
N ALA A 93 9.47 3.90 -12.30
CA ALA A 93 9.61 4.65 -11.07
C ALA A 93 8.55 4.24 -10.03
N VAL A 94 7.31 3.98 -10.47
CA VAL A 94 6.22 3.44 -9.64
C VAL A 94 6.65 2.11 -9.02
N GLU A 95 7.18 1.19 -9.83
CA GLU A 95 7.64 -0.12 -9.36
C GLU A 95 8.82 0.00 -8.38
N ALA A 96 9.74 0.92 -8.63
CA ALA A 96 10.83 1.21 -7.71
C ALA A 96 10.34 1.79 -6.38
N VAL A 97 9.38 2.72 -6.38
CA VAL A 97 8.75 3.22 -5.14
C VAL A 97 8.03 2.10 -4.42
N ARG A 98 7.23 1.29 -5.12
CA ARG A 98 6.50 0.15 -4.54
C ARG A 98 7.42 -0.82 -3.82
N THR A 99 8.47 -1.30 -4.49
CA THR A 99 9.40 -2.29 -3.95
C THR A 99 10.27 -1.74 -2.83
N THR A 100 10.71 -0.48 -2.92
CA THR A 100 11.54 0.14 -1.88
C THR A 100 10.74 0.43 -0.62
N THR A 101 9.50 0.91 -0.74
CA THR A 101 8.60 1.16 0.40
C THR A 101 8.10 -0.12 1.06
N GLU A 102 7.92 -1.20 0.30
CA GLU A 102 7.66 -2.53 0.87
C GLU A 102 8.80 -2.98 1.78
N GLY A 103 10.06 -2.76 1.36
CA GLY A 103 11.22 -3.09 2.17
C GLY A 103 11.39 -2.14 3.36
N LEU A 104 11.23 -0.83 3.15
CA LEU A 104 11.43 0.18 4.19
C LEU A 104 10.35 0.19 5.27
N SER A 105 9.15 -0.34 4.98
CA SER A 105 8.06 -0.44 5.97
C SER A 105 8.21 -1.63 6.93
N LYS A 106 9.25 -2.44 6.77
CA LYS A 106 9.55 -3.60 7.63
C LYS A 106 10.61 -3.24 8.69
N ASN A 107 10.38 -3.68 9.94
CA ASN A 107 11.25 -3.35 11.07
C ASN A 107 12.50 -4.23 11.18
N ASP A 108 12.53 -5.38 10.52
CA ASP A 108 13.61 -6.38 10.58
C ASP A 108 14.70 -6.19 9.51
N VAL A 109 14.63 -5.11 8.73
CA VAL A 109 15.61 -4.85 7.67
C VAL A 109 16.91 -4.26 8.23
N PRO A 110 18.08 -4.86 7.96
CA PRO A 110 19.38 -4.33 8.38
C PRO A 110 19.59 -2.88 7.94
N ARG A 111 20.34 -2.10 8.73
CA ARG A 111 20.51 -0.65 8.52
C ARG A 111 21.08 -0.34 7.14
N GLU A 112 22.13 -1.06 6.73
CA GLU A 112 22.81 -0.87 5.44
C GLU A 112 21.81 -1.08 4.28
N ARG A 113 20.94 -2.08 4.42
CA ARG A 113 19.89 -2.36 3.44
C ARG A 113 18.83 -1.27 3.44
N ARG A 114 18.40 -0.77 4.60
CA ARG A 114 17.44 0.37 4.69
C ARG A 114 18.00 1.63 4.02
N VAL A 115 19.27 1.96 4.24
CA VAL A 115 19.93 3.10 3.58
C VAL A 115 19.95 2.91 2.06
N ALA A 116 20.31 1.73 1.56
CA ALA A 116 20.32 1.44 0.13
C ALA A 116 18.91 1.55 -0.49
N LEU A 117 17.89 1.05 0.20
CA LEU A 117 16.50 1.19 -0.22
C LEU A 117 16.05 2.65 -0.23
N LEU A 118 16.40 3.44 0.79
CA LEU A 118 16.05 4.86 0.87
C LEU A 118 16.64 5.67 -0.29
N LYS A 119 17.90 5.40 -0.67
CA LYS A 119 18.52 6.05 -1.83
C LYS A 119 17.77 5.75 -3.13
N ARG A 120 17.40 4.48 -3.34
CA ARG A 120 16.62 4.06 -4.51
C ARG A 120 15.21 4.66 -4.51
N TYR A 121 14.56 4.67 -3.35
CA TYR A 121 13.25 5.29 -3.14
C TYR A 121 13.28 6.76 -3.58
N ARG A 122 14.26 7.54 -3.12
CA ARG A 122 14.37 8.97 -3.46
C ARG A 122 14.48 9.21 -4.95
N GLN A 123 15.38 8.50 -5.63
CA GLN A 123 15.56 8.65 -7.07
C GLN A 123 14.27 8.35 -7.84
N ALA A 124 13.52 7.32 -7.43
CA ALA A 124 12.26 6.98 -8.05
C ALA A 124 11.14 7.98 -7.72
N ALA A 125 11.05 8.41 -6.47
CA ALA A 125 10.11 9.43 -6.01
C ALA A 125 10.32 10.76 -6.75
N ASP A 126 11.56 11.21 -6.93
CA ASP A 126 11.89 12.42 -7.67
C ASP A 126 11.42 12.35 -9.13
N ARG A 127 11.57 11.18 -9.78
CA ARG A 127 11.07 10.97 -11.15
C ARG A 127 9.55 11.07 -11.21
N ILE A 128 8.83 10.47 -10.26
CA ILE A 128 7.36 10.58 -10.19
C ILE A 128 6.94 12.04 -9.96
N VAL A 129 7.54 12.72 -8.98
CA VAL A 129 7.21 14.12 -8.68
C VAL A 129 7.50 15.05 -9.86
N ALA A 130 8.55 14.80 -10.63
CA ALA A 130 8.87 15.58 -11.82
C ALA A 130 7.91 15.29 -12.97
N GLY A 131 7.47 14.04 -13.15
CA GLY A 131 6.59 13.63 -14.25
C GLY A 131 5.11 13.85 -14.02
N CYS A 132 4.67 13.99 -12.76
CA CYS A 132 3.29 14.30 -12.38
C CYS A 132 2.99 15.81 -12.30
N ARG A 133 3.77 16.64 -13.01
CA ARG A 133 3.59 18.10 -13.08
C ARG A 133 2.65 18.51 -14.20
#